data_AF-A0AAU2NLY8-F1
#
_entry.id   AF-A0AAU2NLY8-F1
#
_cell.length_a   1.000
_cell.length_b   1.000
_cell.length_c   1.000
_cell.angle_alpha   90.00
_cell.angle_beta   90.00
_cell.angle_gamma   90.00
#
_symmetry.space_group_name_H-M   'P 1'
#
loop_
_entity.id
_entity.type
_entity.pdbx_description
1 polymer ?
#
loop_
_entity_poly.entity_id
_entity_poly.type
_entity_poly.pdbx_seq_one_letter_code
_entity_poly.pdbx_strand_id
1 'polypeptide(L)'
;MTDKLPRLSGGDSGGPDDTPMERLLREAMNARATQITAHSLRPSAPPKNRVRRLRPAYIAAVPLFGLAAAMAFGVLGFRGDSVAEQQDPGPAASATATETVTASPSPTAESTPSQSPTATPTSTSPPAADPGEGDEPATPAGAATSPAAPTSSAPPQSASVPYTFRGVKFKVPAGWKVVPPGPSQTSVCVLSPGAPAGAEQTCAPYGVLIASYLTADEVEHATWPTASDLDAPDGFSHQPYCPVWGRPYVPDGPMKIGTPVRSRDIVAGRPINKTQWQVTCKPGDEFTAQLWGLKTDQVFIAANGLKPEYQSALVSILDTIDLSGRQAPPAATGQAVAVTVDGLGTGQLVPNDGSPVAFSVTFKNTGQTNFSSVVPQVYAEAYAGSQPAVHGAMERQDGATWTPLDIAQPAAGKPATAGAFALAPGQSVTVKYRMKLTGEDGVGVMPVTANALMIPDQGPFTALGTRSIPVRVVVK
;
A
#
# COMPACT_ATOMS: atom_id res chain seq x y z
N MET A 1 44.15 57.07 42.19
CA MET A 1 43.10 57.59 41.29
C MET A 1 42.63 56.42 40.43
N THR A 2 41.53 55.81 40.83
CA THR A 2 40.92 54.62 40.22
C THR A 2 39.43 54.88 40.22
N ASP A 3 38.90 55.31 39.08
CA ASP A 3 37.48 55.61 38.92
C ASP A 3 36.70 54.35 38.56
N LYS A 4 35.70 54.07 39.40
CA LYS A 4 34.69 53.03 39.27
C LYS A 4 33.66 53.47 38.21
N LEU A 5 33.46 52.64 37.19
CA LEU A 5 32.27 52.72 36.34
C LEU A 5 31.12 51.87 36.95
N PRO A 6 29.87 52.38 36.95
CA PRO A 6 28.72 51.71 37.56
C PRO A 6 28.10 50.63 36.67
N ARG A 7 27.58 49.59 37.32
CA ARG A 7 26.80 48.49 36.72
C ARG A 7 25.40 48.97 36.32
N LEU A 8 25.01 48.73 35.07
CA LEU A 8 23.63 48.81 34.61
C LEU A 8 22.84 47.58 35.07
N SER A 9 21.92 47.78 36.02
CA SER A 9 20.81 46.87 36.29
C SER A 9 19.77 47.02 35.18
N GLY A 10 19.63 46.01 34.33
CA GLY A 10 18.54 45.92 33.35
C GLY A 10 17.25 45.51 34.02
N GLY A 11 16.32 46.46 34.14
CA GLY A 11 14.94 46.24 34.58
C GLY A 11 14.08 45.75 33.43
N ASP A 12 13.30 44.71 33.71
CA ASP A 12 12.36 44.04 32.82
C ASP A 12 11.06 44.89 32.74
N SER A 13 11.06 45.92 31.91
CA SER A 13 9.87 46.73 31.63
C SER A 13 9.35 46.40 30.23
N GLY A 14 8.20 45.72 30.19
CA GLY A 14 7.48 45.39 28.96
C GLY A 14 7.26 46.62 28.08
N GLY A 15 7.87 46.59 26.90
CA GLY A 15 7.70 47.60 25.87
C GLY A 15 6.34 47.46 25.16
N PRO A 16 5.76 48.55 24.64
CA PRO A 16 4.44 48.58 24.01
C PRO A 16 4.34 47.93 22.62
N ASP A 17 5.34 47.16 22.18
CA ASP A 17 5.42 46.58 20.83
C ASP A 17 5.36 45.04 20.82
N ASP A 18 4.65 44.41 21.76
CA ASP A 18 4.34 42.98 21.64
C ASP A 18 3.51 42.76 20.37
N THR A 19 4.05 41.98 19.44
CA THR A 19 3.34 41.68 18.20
C THR A 19 2.08 40.86 18.49
N PRO A 20 0.99 40.98 17.69
CA PRO A 20 -0.26 40.24 17.92
C PRO A 20 -0.04 38.72 18.05
N MET A 21 1.00 38.20 17.38
CA MET A 21 1.38 36.79 17.42
C MET A 21 2.04 36.39 18.74
N GLU A 22 2.90 37.23 19.33
CA GLU A 22 3.48 36.97 20.66
C GLU A 22 2.43 36.98 21.75
N ARG A 23 1.40 37.83 21.61
CA ARG A 23 0.26 37.85 22.52
C ARG A 23 -0.54 36.54 22.46
N LEU A 24 -0.83 36.04 21.26
CA LEU A 24 -1.50 34.73 21.06
C LEU A 24 -0.66 33.57 21.60
N LEU A 25 0.66 33.60 21.39
CA LEU A 25 1.55 32.54 21.84
C LEU A 25 1.67 32.53 23.37
N ARG A 26 1.74 33.70 24.00
CA ARG A 26 1.77 33.86 25.45
C ARG A 26 0.44 33.44 26.10
N GLU A 27 -0.69 33.76 25.47
CA GLU A 27 -2.02 33.35 25.93
C GLU A 27 -2.24 31.84 25.78
N ALA A 28 -1.79 31.25 24.66
CA ALA A 28 -1.83 29.80 24.45
C ALA A 28 -0.93 29.03 25.44
N MET A 29 0.25 29.57 25.80
CA MET A 29 1.10 28.97 26.81
C MET A 29 0.51 29.08 28.23
N ASN A 30 -0.10 30.22 28.58
CA ASN A 30 -0.80 30.37 29.86
C ASN A 30 -2.02 29.43 29.97
N ALA A 31 -2.76 29.23 28.87
CA ALA A 31 -3.90 28.29 28.85
C ALA A 31 -3.48 26.82 29.04
N ARG A 32 -2.28 26.43 28.58
CA ARG A 32 -1.74 25.08 28.84
C ARG A 32 -1.17 24.94 30.25
N ALA A 33 -0.57 25.99 30.80
CA ALA A 33 -0.01 25.95 32.14
C ALA A 33 -1.07 25.70 33.22
N THR A 34 -2.30 26.20 33.05
CA THR A 34 -3.40 25.98 34.00
C THR A 34 -3.97 24.56 33.99
N GLN A 35 -3.67 23.75 32.95
CA GLN A 35 -4.10 22.36 32.86
C GLN A 35 -3.15 21.39 33.59
N ILE A 36 -1.94 21.83 33.96
CA ILE A 36 -1.00 21.02 34.75
C ILE A 36 -1.27 21.30 36.24
N THR A 37 -2.20 20.55 36.83
CA THR A 37 -2.46 20.63 38.28
C THR A 37 -1.38 19.87 39.06
N ALA A 38 -1.09 20.28 40.29
CA ALA A 38 -0.12 19.59 41.15
C ALA A 38 -0.47 18.09 41.41
N HIS A 39 -1.70 17.66 41.09
CA HIS A 39 -2.12 16.26 41.15
C HIS A 39 -1.66 15.44 39.94
N SER A 40 -1.39 16.05 38.77
CA SER A 40 -0.85 15.33 37.60
C SER A 40 0.65 15.06 37.68
N LEU A 41 1.35 15.71 38.62
CA LEU A 41 2.79 15.52 38.86
C LEU A 41 3.08 14.53 40.00
N ARG A 42 2.06 13.92 40.63
CA ARG A 42 2.32 12.85 41.59
C ARG A 42 2.70 11.57 40.85
N PRO A 43 3.86 10.96 41.17
CA PRO A 43 4.16 9.61 40.73
C PRO A 43 3.01 8.70 41.11
N SER A 44 2.51 7.90 40.16
CA SER A 44 1.52 6.87 40.44
C SER A 44 2.04 5.99 41.57
N ALA A 45 1.18 5.75 42.57
CA ALA A 45 1.57 4.98 43.75
C ALA A 45 2.10 3.60 43.29
N PRO A 46 3.24 3.14 43.84
CA PRO A 46 3.84 1.88 43.41
C PRO A 46 2.83 0.73 43.62
N PRO A 47 2.69 -0.19 42.65
CA PRO A 47 1.71 -1.26 42.73
C PRO A 47 1.98 -2.13 43.97
N LYS A 48 0.97 -2.28 44.83
CA LYS A 48 1.05 -3.05 46.10
C LYS A 48 0.97 -4.57 45.94
N ASN A 49 1.10 -5.10 44.72
CA ASN A 49 0.99 -6.53 44.51
C ASN A 49 2.34 -7.22 44.78
N ARG A 50 2.43 -7.87 45.95
CA ARG A 50 3.48 -8.83 46.29
C ARG A 50 3.50 -9.93 45.22
N VAL A 51 4.40 -9.82 44.26
CA VAL A 51 4.72 -10.89 43.32
C VAL A 51 5.24 -12.08 44.13
N ARG A 52 4.41 -13.10 44.32
CA ARG A 52 4.86 -14.39 44.87
C ARG A 52 5.86 -14.98 43.88
N ARG A 53 7.15 -14.86 44.19
CA ARG A 53 8.24 -15.53 43.45
C ARG A 53 7.99 -17.04 43.47
N LEU A 54 7.51 -17.58 42.36
CA LEU A 54 7.55 -19.03 42.11
C LEU A 54 9.03 -19.41 41.95
N ARG A 55 9.48 -20.36 42.78
CA ARG A 55 10.85 -20.89 42.70
C ARG A 55 10.98 -21.69 41.39
N PRO A 56 12.05 -21.49 40.60
CA PRO A 56 12.30 -22.32 39.43
C PRO A 56 12.61 -23.76 39.89
N ALA A 57 11.77 -24.70 39.47
CA ALA A 57 12.07 -26.12 39.58
C ALA A 57 13.02 -26.50 38.43
N TYR A 58 14.26 -26.85 38.75
CA TYR A 58 15.20 -27.40 37.79
C TYR A 58 14.82 -28.85 37.50
N ILE A 59 14.23 -29.09 36.33
CA ILE A 59 14.06 -30.43 35.79
C ILE A 59 15.37 -30.80 35.09
N ALA A 60 16.14 -31.69 35.70
CA ALA A 60 17.30 -32.31 35.09
C ALA A 60 16.81 -33.36 34.06
N ALA A 61 16.92 -33.04 32.77
CA ALA A 61 16.71 -34.00 31.69
C ALA A 61 17.99 -34.80 31.46
N VAL A 62 17.89 -36.12 31.65
CA VAL A 62 18.94 -37.10 31.32
C VAL A 62 18.96 -37.28 29.79
N PRO A 63 20.12 -37.19 29.12
CA PRO A 63 20.20 -37.42 27.68
C PRO A 63 20.32 -38.92 27.40
N LEU A 64 19.27 -39.51 26.85
CA LEU A 64 19.39 -40.78 26.13
C LEU A 64 19.67 -40.47 24.66
N PHE A 65 20.87 -40.85 24.23
CA PHE A 65 21.32 -40.81 22.84
C PHE A 65 20.48 -41.75 21.96
N GLY A 66 20.03 -41.27 20.81
CA GLY A 66 19.51 -42.13 19.75
C GLY A 66 18.78 -41.40 18.62
N LEU A 67 19.45 -41.27 17.47
CA LEU A 67 18.94 -41.15 16.10
C LEU A 67 18.31 -39.82 15.59
N ALA A 68 19.10 -39.18 14.70
CA ALA A 68 18.76 -38.67 13.36
C ALA A 68 17.67 -37.59 13.16
N ALA A 69 18.15 -36.43 12.67
CA ALA A 69 17.55 -35.51 11.70
C ALA A 69 16.18 -34.87 12.00
N ALA A 70 16.20 -33.68 12.60
CA ALA A 70 15.37 -32.52 12.23
C ALA A 70 15.81 -31.29 13.03
N MET A 71 16.48 -30.31 12.41
CA MET A 71 16.70 -29.00 13.04
C MET A 71 15.49 -28.12 12.75
N ALA A 72 14.59 -28.02 13.72
CA ALA A 72 13.57 -26.97 13.79
C ALA A 72 13.89 -26.09 15.01
N PHE A 73 14.35 -24.87 14.76
CA PHE A 73 14.53 -23.86 15.81
C PHE A 73 13.15 -23.28 16.17
N GLY A 74 12.58 -23.73 17.29
CA GLY A 74 11.41 -23.12 17.91
C GLY A 74 11.84 -21.96 18.81
N VAL A 75 11.47 -20.73 18.45
CA VAL A 75 11.57 -19.56 19.33
C VAL A 75 10.31 -19.50 20.18
N LEU A 76 10.44 -19.67 21.50
CA LEU A 76 9.37 -19.44 22.47
C LEU A 76 9.32 -17.96 22.83
N GLY A 77 8.36 -17.23 22.26
CA GLY A 77 8.01 -15.88 22.69
C GLY A 77 6.92 -15.92 23.76
N PHE A 78 7.21 -15.43 24.97
CA PHE A 78 6.20 -15.21 25.99
C PHE A 78 5.43 -13.92 25.68
N ARG A 79 4.12 -14.02 25.42
CA ARG A 79 3.20 -12.87 25.38
C ARG A 79 2.77 -12.54 26.82
N GLY A 80 3.03 -11.32 27.25
CA GLY A 80 2.42 -10.75 28.46
C GLY A 80 1.13 -10.05 28.07
N ASP A 81 0.00 -10.58 28.50
CA ASP A 81 -1.30 -9.90 28.37
C ASP A 81 -1.37 -8.73 29.37
N SER A 82 -1.46 -7.50 28.85
CA SER A 82 -1.82 -6.33 29.65
C SER A 82 -3.34 -6.25 29.76
N VAL A 83 -3.90 -6.86 30.80
CA VAL A 83 -5.27 -6.62 31.24
C VAL A 83 -5.26 -5.35 32.10
N ALA A 84 -5.58 -4.21 31.50
CA ALA A 84 -5.91 -3.00 32.25
C ALA A 84 -7.37 -2.64 31.93
N GLU A 85 -8.19 -2.75 32.96
CA GLU A 85 -9.62 -2.48 33.03
C GLU A 85 -9.89 -1.00 32.73
N GLN A 86 -10.64 -0.72 31.65
CA GLN A 86 -11.04 0.64 31.29
C GLN A 86 -12.22 1.07 32.16
N GLN A 87 -11.98 1.99 33.09
CA GLN A 87 -13.03 2.64 33.88
C GLN A 87 -13.86 3.59 33.01
N ASP A 88 -15.19 3.43 33.09
CA ASP A 88 -16.22 4.29 32.52
C ASP A 88 -16.07 5.76 32.96
N PRO A 89 -15.99 6.74 32.05
CA PRO A 89 -16.27 8.12 32.41
C PRO A 89 -17.78 8.37 32.42
N GLY A 90 -18.31 8.77 33.58
CA GLY A 90 -19.70 9.21 33.76
C GLY A 90 -20.09 10.42 32.91
N PRO A 91 -21.40 10.76 32.87
CA PRO A 91 -21.97 11.65 31.87
C PRO A 91 -21.52 13.11 32.08
N ALA A 92 -20.97 13.73 31.03
CA ALA A 92 -20.70 15.16 31.01
C ALA A 92 -21.98 15.93 30.63
N ALA A 93 -22.26 16.96 31.43
CA ALA A 93 -23.42 17.82 31.34
C ALA A 93 -23.45 18.66 30.05
N SER A 94 -24.67 18.85 29.56
CA SER A 94 -25.05 19.74 28.46
C SER A 94 -24.68 21.20 28.75
N ALA A 95 -23.94 21.83 27.83
CA ALA A 95 -23.85 23.28 27.74
C ALA A 95 -24.43 23.72 26.39
N THR A 96 -25.63 24.28 26.46
CA THR A 96 -26.34 24.96 25.38
C THR A 96 -25.68 26.31 25.13
N ALA A 97 -25.18 26.55 23.91
CA ALA A 97 -24.86 27.89 23.44
C ALA A 97 -25.46 28.05 22.05
N THR A 98 -26.49 28.90 22.00
CA THR A 98 -27.21 29.33 20.81
C THR A 98 -26.47 30.51 20.21
N GLU A 99 -25.87 30.37 19.03
CA GLU A 99 -25.49 31.52 18.20
C GLU A 99 -26.03 31.35 16.79
N THR A 100 -27.02 32.18 16.50
CA THR A 100 -27.70 32.34 15.22
C THR A 100 -26.84 33.25 14.34
N VAL A 101 -26.17 32.69 13.32
CA VAL A 101 -25.52 33.50 12.28
C VAL A 101 -26.35 33.43 11.01
N THR A 102 -26.95 34.58 10.71
CA THR A 102 -27.76 34.92 9.54
C THR A 102 -26.97 34.75 8.24
N ALA A 103 -27.50 33.93 7.33
CA ALA A 103 -26.96 33.76 5.98
C ALA A 103 -27.21 35.01 5.11
N SER A 104 -26.16 35.48 4.44
CA SER A 104 -26.21 36.53 3.42
C SER A 104 -26.24 35.88 2.03
N PRO A 105 -27.18 36.24 1.13
CA PRO A 105 -27.26 35.65 -0.20
C PRO A 105 -26.24 36.32 -1.15
N SER A 106 -25.50 35.51 -1.89
CA SER A 106 -24.64 35.94 -3.01
C SER A 106 -25.07 35.30 -4.33
N PRO A 107 -24.80 35.96 -5.46
CA PRO A 107 -25.71 36.03 -6.59
C PRO A 107 -25.59 34.86 -7.60
N THR A 108 -26.73 34.64 -8.26
CA THR A 108 -26.98 33.81 -9.43
C THR A 108 -25.97 34.05 -10.56
N ALA A 109 -25.25 33.01 -10.96
CA ALA A 109 -24.46 33.00 -12.18
C ALA A 109 -25.32 32.51 -13.36
N GLU A 110 -25.34 33.33 -14.40
CA GLU A 110 -26.01 33.17 -15.68
C GLU A 110 -25.28 32.11 -16.53
N SER A 111 -26.02 31.12 -17.03
CA SER A 111 -25.50 30.02 -17.84
C SER A 111 -25.49 30.37 -19.33
N THR A 112 -24.29 30.55 -19.89
CA THR A 112 -24.05 30.66 -21.34
C THR A 112 -24.03 29.27 -21.99
N PRO A 113 -24.72 29.03 -23.11
CA PRO A 113 -24.67 27.74 -23.82
C PRO A 113 -23.40 27.65 -24.66
N SER A 114 -22.59 26.60 -24.42
CA SER A 114 -21.43 26.25 -25.24
C SER A 114 -21.82 25.20 -26.29
N GLN A 115 -21.51 25.52 -27.54
CA GLN A 115 -21.87 24.77 -28.74
C GLN A 115 -21.00 23.51 -28.89
N SER A 116 -21.61 22.39 -29.28
CA SER A 116 -20.93 21.17 -29.72
C SER A 116 -20.47 21.29 -31.18
N PRO A 117 -19.23 20.91 -31.52
CA PRO A 117 -18.88 20.59 -32.90
C PRO A 117 -19.14 19.10 -33.20
N THR A 118 -20.01 18.88 -34.17
CA THR A 118 -20.24 17.62 -34.88
C THR A 118 -19.02 17.30 -35.75
N ALA A 119 -18.37 16.16 -35.52
CA ALA A 119 -17.34 15.63 -36.42
C ALA A 119 -17.92 14.52 -37.30
N THR A 120 -17.99 14.81 -38.60
CA THR A 120 -18.37 13.90 -39.69
C THR A 120 -17.18 13.03 -40.10
N PRO A 121 -17.29 11.70 -40.21
CA PRO A 121 -16.27 10.90 -40.88
C PRO A 121 -16.52 10.86 -42.39
N THR A 122 -15.56 11.40 -43.16
CA THR A 122 -15.49 11.23 -44.62
C THR A 122 -14.61 10.02 -44.93
N SER A 123 -15.23 8.93 -45.37
CA SER A 123 -14.55 7.76 -45.93
C SER A 123 -14.30 7.97 -47.43
N THR A 124 -13.03 8.11 -47.81
CA THR A 124 -12.56 8.14 -49.20
C THR A 124 -11.93 6.79 -49.53
N SER A 125 -12.55 6.02 -50.41
CA SER A 125 -11.93 4.84 -51.07
C SER A 125 -11.60 5.19 -52.52
N PRO A 126 -10.45 4.77 -53.06
CA PRO A 126 -10.16 4.85 -54.49
C PRO A 126 -10.61 3.56 -55.25
N PRO A 127 -10.96 3.68 -56.54
CA PRO A 127 -11.37 2.54 -57.37
C PRO A 127 -10.21 1.98 -58.20
N ALA A 128 -10.21 0.67 -58.45
CA ALA A 128 -9.59 0.05 -59.63
C ALA A 128 -10.23 -1.30 -59.94
N ALA A 129 -10.42 -1.56 -61.23
CA ALA A 129 -11.31 -2.53 -61.86
C ALA A 129 -10.78 -3.98 -61.95
N ASP A 130 -11.70 -4.94 -61.83
CA ASP A 130 -12.15 -6.03 -62.76
C ASP A 130 -11.20 -6.61 -63.86
N PRO A 131 -11.44 -7.80 -64.48
CA PRO A 131 -12.34 -8.95 -64.16
C PRO A 131 -11.66 -10.34 -64.20
N GLY A 132 -12.37 -11.39 -63.77
CA GLY A 132 -12.03 -12.79 -64.05
C GLY A 132 -13.17 -13.77 -63.74
N GLU A 133 -13.67 -14.43 -64.79
CA GLU A 133 -14.81 -15.34 -64.92
C GLU A 133 -14.89 -16.53 -63.93
N GLY A 134 -16.12 -17.04 -63.71
CA GLY A 134 -16.31 -18.47 -63.42
C GLY A 134 -17.49 -18.86 -62.52
N ASP A 135 -18.65 -19.08 -63.16
CA ASP A 135 -19.68 -20.09 -62.88
C ASP A 135 -20.58 -20.04 -61.60
N GLU A 136 -21.86 -19.78 -61.89
CA GLU A 136 -23.12 -20.26 -61.26
C GLU A 136 -23.18 -21.81 -61.12
N PRO A 137 -24.20 -22.46 -60.49
CA PRO A 137 -25.45 -21.92 -59.92
C PRO A 137 -25.95 -22.53 -58.58
N ALA A 138 -27.06 -21.93 -58.11
CA ALA A 138 -28.26 -22.57 -57.54
C ALA A 138 -28.66 -22.14 -56.12
N THR A 139 -29.59 -21.19 -56.10
CA THR A 139 -30.56 -20.85 -55.04
C THR A 139 -31.42 -22.07 -54.65
N PRO A 140 -31.95 -22.13 -53.41
CA PRO A 140 -33.36 -21.79 -53.30
C PRO A 140 -33.74 -20.94 -52.09
N ALA A 141 -34.83 -20.20 -52.30
CA ALA A 141 -35.48 -19.28 -51.38
C ALA A 141 -35.93 -19.92 -50.06
N GLY A 142 -35.65 -19.23 -48.96
CA GLY A 142 -36.16 -19.54 -47.62
C GLY A 142 -36.69 -18.27 -46.97
N ALA A 143 -37.94 -18.34 -46.52
CA ALA A 143 -38.80 -17.24 -46.10
C ALA A 143 -38.21 -16.33 -44.99
N ALA A 144 -38.36 -15.03 -45.20
CA ALA A 144 -38.16 -14.00 -44.18
C ALA A 144 -39.20 -14.14 -43.07
N THR A 145 -38.75 -14.53 -41.88
CA THR A 145 -39.54 -14.41 -40.64
C THR A 145 -38.73 -13.53 -39.70
N SER A 146 -39.07 -12.26 -39.60
CA SER A 146 -38.51 -11.33 -38.62
C SER A 146 -38.86 -11.80 -37.20
N PRO A 147 -37.90 -12.14 -36.34
CA PRO A 147 -38.17 -12.34 -34.92
C PRO A 147 -38.37 -10.96 -34.29
N ALA A 148 -39.55 -10.74 -33.71
CA ALA A 148 -39.81 -9.60 -32.86
C ALA A 148 -38.80 -9.60 -31.71
N ALA A 149 -37.95 -8.58 -31.65
CA ALA A 149 -36.97 -8.40 -30.59
C ALA A 149 -37.71 -8.23 -29.24
N PRO A 150 -37.45 -9.07 -28.22
CA PRO A 150 -37.96 -8.82 -26.89
C PRO A 150 -37.26 -7.58 -26.34
N THR A 151 -38.00 -6.48 -26.22
CA THR A 151 -37.62 -5.30 -25.43
C THR A 151 -37.63 -5.68 -23.94
N SER A 152 -36.62 -6.43 -23.52
CA SER A 152 -36.29 -6.61 -22.12
C SER A 152 -35.68 -5.30 -21.62
N SER A 153 -36.52 -4.38 -21.16
CA SER A 153 -36.14 -3.21 -20.39
C SER A 153 -35.46 -3.69 -19.09
N ALA A 154 -34.13 -3.85 -19.14
CA ALA A 154 -33.36 -4.13 -17.95
C ALA A 154 -33.59 -2.99 -16.95
N PRO A 155 -33.89 -3.28 -15.67
CA PRO A 155 -34.07 -2.25 -14.67
C PRO A 155 -32.82 -1.36 -14.61
N PRO A 156 -32.97 -0.04 -14.37
CA PRO A 156 -31.86 0.89 -14.36
C PRO A 156 -30.82 0.42 -13.34
N GLN A 157 -29.63 0.04 -13.83
CA GLN A 157 -28.49 -0.30 -12.98
C GLN A 157 -28.14 0.95 -12.18
N SER A 158 -28.27 0.89 -10.85
CA SER A 158 -27.85 1.99 -9.99
C SER A 158 -26.38 2.32 -10.27
N ALA A 159 -26.06 3.58 -10.46
CA ALA A 159 -24.69 3.99 -10.74
C ALA A 159 -23.78 3.79 -9.51
N SER A 160 -22.50 3.51 -9.75
CA SER A 160 -21.48 3.49 -8.70
C SER A 160 -21.32 4.87 -8.05
N VAL A 161 -21.12 4.94 -6.74
CA VAL A 161 -21.02 6.21 -5.98
C VAL A 161 -19.56 6.49 -5.60
N PRO A 162 -18.99 7.66 -5.91
CA PRO A 162 -17.64 8.00 -5.47
C PRO A 162 -17.58 8.15 -3.95
N TYR A 163 -16.51 7.64 -3.34
CA TYR A 163 -16.24 7.76 -1.91
C TYR A 163 -14.78 8.15 -1.68
N THR A 164 -14.52 8.91 -0.62
CA THR A 164 -13.15 9.30 -0.22
C THR A 164 -12.94 8.96 1.24
N PHE A 165 -11.89 8.21 1.52
CA PHE A 165 -11.46 7.83 2.86
C PHE A 165 -9.98 8.16 3.05
N ARG A 166 -9.65 9.10 3.93
CA ARG A 166 -8.26 9.46 4.28
C ARG A 166 -7.39 9.71 3.02
N GLY A 167 -7.94 10.44 2.05
CA GLY A 167 -7.27 10.76 0.79
C GLY A 167 -7.27 9.62 -0.26
N VAL A 168 -7.72 8.42 0.08
CA VAL A 168 -7.99 7.33 -0.88
C VAL A 168 -9.36 7.56 -1.48
N LYS A 169 -9.43 7.76 -2.79
CA LYS A 169 -10.70 7.84 -3.53
C LYS A 169 -10.97 6.48 -4.18
N PHE A 170 -12.22 6.06 -4.19
CA PHE A 170 -12.67 4.85 -4.89
C PHE A 170 -14.16 4.95 -5.21
N LYS A 171 -14.68 4.08 -6.08
CA LYS A 171 -16.12 4.01 -6.36
C LYS A 171 -16.74 2.82 -5.65
N VAL A 172 -17.84 3.06 -4.96
CA VAL A 172 -18.67 2.06 -4.28
C VAL A 172 -19.62 1.46 -5.32
N PRO A 173 -19.60 0.13 -5.54
CA PRO A 173 -20.47 -0.51 -6.52
C PRO A 173 -21.95 -0.38 -6.16
N ALA A 174 -22.80 -0.50 -7.18
CA ALA A 174 -24.26 -0.44 -7.05
C ALA A 174 -24.79 -1.36 -5.93
N GLY A 175 -25.59 -0.81 -5.01
CA GLY A 175 -26.21 -1.57 -3.92
C GLY A 175 -25.28 -1.91 -2.74
N TRP A 176 -23.99 -1.59 -2.83
CA TRP A 176 -23.08 -1.69 -1.69
C TRP A 176 -23.25 -0.47 -0.78
N LYS A 177 -22.98 -0.65 0.51
CA LYS A 177 -23.04 0.43 1.50
C LYS A 177 -21.69 0.63 2.17
N VAL A 178 -21.29 1.87 2.37
CA VAL A 178 -20.10 2.20 3.17
C VAL A 178 -20.52 2.37 4.62
N VAL A 179 -19.80 1.74 5.54
CA VAL A 179 -19.93 1.97 6.98
C VAL A 179 -19.06 3.16 7.33
N PRO A 180 -19.62 4.33 7.69
CA PRO A 180 -18.83 5.50 7.99
C PRO A 180 -17.87 5.20 9.15
N PRO A 181 -16.56 5.44 8.97
CA PRO A 181 -15.58 5.17 10.00
C PRO A 181 -15.68 6.23 11.10
N GLY A 182 -15.36 5.85 12.33
CA GLY A 182 -15.15 6.81 13.43
C GLY A 182 -13.95 7.73 13.14
N PRO A 183 -13.84 8.88 13.83
CA PRO A 183 -12.82 9.90 13.54
C PRO A 183 -11.37 9.40 13.73
N SER A 184 -11.15 8.41 14.59
CA SER A 184 -9.85 7.79 14.86
C SER A 184 -9.62 6.48 14.09
N GLN A 185 -10.58 6.02 13.29
CA GLN A 185 -10.44 4.74 12.61
C GLN A 185 -9.54 4.86 11.39
N THR A 186 -8.59 3.94 11.28
CA THR A 186 -7.63 3.83 10.16
C THR A 186 -8.19 3.00 9.01
N SER A 187 -9.40 2.45 9.15
CA SER A 187 -10.06 1.61 8.15
C SER A 187 -11.53 1.95 7.94
N VAL A 188 -12.03 1.72 6.73
CA VAL A 188 -13.44 1.81 6.35
C VAL A 188 -13.93 0.47 5.80
N CYS A 189 -15.19 0.12 6.06
CA CYS A 189 -15.81 -1.08 5.50
C CYS A 189 -16.80 -0.73 4.38
N VAL A 190 -16.70 -1.45 3.26
CA VAL A 190 -17.66 -1.41 2.16
C VAL A 190 -18.42 -2.74 2.15
N LEU A 191 -19.67 -2.73 2.60
CA LEU A 191 -20.51 -3.92 2.75
C LEU A 191 -21.28 -4.22 1.46
N SER A 192 -21.30 -5.50 1.10
CA SER A 192 -22.01 -6.02 -0.07
C SER A 192 -23.53 -6.03 0.10
N PRO A 193 -24.31 -6.05 -1.00
CA PRO A 193 -25.75 -6.24 -0.95
C PRO A 193 -26.09 -7.56 -0.27
N GLY A 194 -26.95 -7.54 0.74
CA GLY A 194 -27.31 -8.74 1.50
C GLY A 194 -26.47 -9.00 2.75
N ALA A 195 -25.55 -8.10 3.10
CA ALA A 195 -24.94 -8.09 4.43
C ALA A 195 -26.04 -8.00 5.53
N PRO A 196 -26.02 -8.86 6.56
CA PRO A 196 -27.03 -8.85 7.61
C PRO A 196 -26.96 -7.57 8.46
N ALA A 197 -28.05 -7.28 9.19
CA ALA A 197 -28.04 -6.23 10.20
C ALA A 197 -26.93 -6.51 11.24
N GLY A 198 -26.16 -5.49 11.61
CA GLY A 198 -25.02 -5.63 12.52
C GLY A 198 -23.68 -5.99 11.86
N ALA A 199 -23.64 -6.32 10.57
CA ALA A 199 -22.37 -6.49 9.82
C ALA A 199 -21.49 -5.22 9.80
N GLU A 200 -22.03 -4.09 10.23
CA GLU A 200 -21.28 -2.83 10.37
C GLU A 200 -20.20 -2.91 11.45
N GLN A 201 -20.36 -3.79 12.42
CA GLN A 201 -19.35 -4.07 13.45
C GLN A 201 -18.26 -5.03 12.96
N THR A 202 -18.54 -5.80 11.90
CA THR A 202 -17.65 -6.86 11.40
C THR A 202 -17.65 -6.86 9.87
N CYS A 203 -16.59 -6.27 9.28
CA CYS A 203 -16.56 -6.11 7.83
C CYS A 203 -16.54 -7.46 7.08
N ALA A 204 -15.78 -8.42 7.60
CA ALA A 204 -15.75 -9.78 7.07
C ALA A 204 -16.84 -10.64 7.73
N PRO A 205 -17.50 -11.55 6.99
CA PRO A 205 -17.29 -11.88 5.57
C PRO A 205 -18.02 -10.98 4.56
N TYR A 206 -18.79 -10.02 5.03
CA TYR A 206 -19.84 -9.40 4.22
C TYR A 206 -19.37 -8.22 3.36
N GLY A 207 -18.11 -7.86 3.41
CA GLY A 207 -17.60 -6.66 2.75
C GLY A 207 -16.10 -6.66 2.53
N VAL A 208 -15.64 -5.49 2.12
CA VAL A 208 -14.26 -5.17 1.78
C VAL A 208 -13.75 -4.13 2.77
N LEU A 209 -12.70 -4.47 3.50
CA LEU A 209 -12.02 -3.56 4.42
C LEU A 209 -10.96 -2.78 3.65
N ILE A 210 -10.99 -1.45 3.73
CA ILE A 210 -9.95 -0.58 3.16
C ILE A 210 -9.27 0.12 4.34
N ALA A 211 -8.02 -0.25 4.60
CA ALA A 211 -7.18 0.36 5.62
C ALA A 211 -6.19 1.34 4.98
N SER A 212 -5.96 2.46 5.66
CA SER A 212 -5.09 3.53 5.21
C SER A 212 -4.39 4.14 6.41
N TYR A 213 -3.06 4.06 6.44
CA TYR A 213 -2.22 4.66 7.48
C TYR A 213 -1.53 5.91 6.93
N LEU A 214 -1.65 7.03 7.64
CA LEU A 214 -1.17 8.36 7.22
C LEU A 214 0.11 8.80 7.94
N THR A 215 0.42 8.22 9.09
CA THR A 215 1.57 8.58 9.92
C THR A 215 2.46 7.37 10.18
N ALA A 216 3.72 7.61 10.53
CA ALA A 216 4.64 6.54 10.93
C ALA A 216 4.13 5.81 12.19
N ASP A 217 3.57 6.55 13.15
CA ASP A 217 2.98 6.01 14.38
C ASP A 217 1.81 5.05 14.09
N GLU A 218 0.94 5.41 13.14
CA GLU A 218 -0.16 4.54 12.71
C GLU A 218 0.33 3.27 12.02
N VAL A 219 1.44 3.35 11.26
CA VAL A 219 2.06 2.18 10.63
C VAL A 219 2.70 1.27 11.66
N GLU A 220 3.39 1.84 12.65
CA GLU A 220 4.05 1.10 13.74
C GLU A 220 3.05 0.37 14.63
N HIS A 221 1.92 1.01 14.93
CA HIS A 221 0.86 0.46 15.78
C HIS A 221 -0.29 -0.21 14.99
N ALA A 222 -0.12 -0.42 13.68
CA ALA A 222 -1.10 -1.10 12.86
C ALA A 222 -1.24 -2.56 13.32
N THR A 223 -2.45 -2.96 13.70
CA THR A 223 -2.74 -4.33 14.15
C THR A 223 -2.94 -5.28 12.96
N TRP A 224 -3.80 -4.88 12.02
CA TRP A 224 -4.03 -5.56 10.75
C TRP A 224 -4.92 -4.67 9.86
N PRO A 225 -4.77 -4.70 8.53
CA PRO A 225 -3.70 -5.36 7.75
C PRO A 225 -2.41 -4.54 7.69
N THR A 226 -1.26 -5.22 7.60
CA THR A 226 0.07 -4.59 7.48
C THR A 226 0.85 -5.09 6.27
N ALA A 227 1.97 -4.42 5.96
CA ALA A 227 2.90 -4.90 4.94
C ALA A 227 3.51 -6.27 5.30
N SER A 228 3.72 -6.53 6.59
CA SER A 228 4.22 -7.83 7.07
C SER A 228 3.21 -8.94 6.81
N ASP A 229 1.92 -8.68 7.04
CA ASP A 229 0.86 -9.67 6.78
C ASP A 229 0.76 -10.04 5.30
N LEU A 230 0.96 -9.05 4.42
CA LEU A 230 0.93 -9.26 2.99
C LEU A 230 2.04 -10.21 2.51
N ASP A 231 3.22 -10.14 3.14
CA ASP A 231 4.38 -10.95 2.76
C ASP A 231 4.46 -12.28 3.52
N ALA A 232 3.88 -12.38 4.72
CA ALA A 232 3.95 -13.56 5.55
C ALA A 232 3.27 -14.78 4.90
N PRO A 233 3.87 -15.99 5.01
CA PRO A 233 3.25 -17.21 4.49
C PRO A 233 1.90 -17.50 5.14
N ASP A 234 1.74 -17.09 6.40
CA ASP A 234 0.57 -17.26 7.23
C ASP A 234 -0.02 -15.93 7.70
N GLY A 235 0.09 -14.84 6.91
CA GLY A 235 -0.31 -13.49 7.31
C GLY A 235 -1.77 -13.28 7.76
N PHE A 236 -2.62 -14.29 7.63
CA PHE A 236 -3.99 -14.32 8.17
C PHE A 236 -4.10 -15.05 9.54
N SER A 237 -3.08 -15.80 9.96
CA SER A 237 -3.13 -16.74 11.10
C SER A 237 -3.45 -16.13 12.44
N HIS A 238 -3.18 -14.84 12.61
CA HIS A 238 -3.43 -14.11 13.84
C HIS A 238 -4.86 -13.57 13.96
N GLN A 239 -5.69 -13.70 12.91
CA GLN A 239 -7.07 -13.27 12.98
C GLN A 239 -7.88 -14.22 13.87
N PRO A 240 -8.56 -13.73 14.92
CA PRO A 240 -9.21 -14.59 15.91
C PRO A 240 -10.55 -15.18 15.43
N TYR A 241 -10.98 -14.86 14.20
CA TYR A 241 -12.32 -15.18 13.72
C TYR A 241 -12.28 -15.93 12.38
N CYS A 242 -13.29 -16.77 12.20
CA CYS A 242 -13.60 -17.51 10.99
C CYS A 242 -14.76 -16.82 10.26
N PRO A 243 -14.47 -15.95 9.27
CA PRO A 243 -15.49 -15.27 8.48
C PRO A 243 -16.08 -16.21 7.43
N VAL A 244 -16.74 -17.29 7.87
CA VAL A 244 -17.54 -18.11 6.96
C VAL A 244 -18.84 -17.36 6.68
N TRP A 245 -19.17 -17.18 5.40
CA TRP A 245 -20.36 -16.44 5.02
C TRP A 245 -21.63 -16.99 5.68
N GLY A 246 -22.43 -16.10 6.29
CA GLY A 246 -23.70 -16.46 6.95
C GLY A 246 -23.54 -17.10 8.32
N ARG A 247 -22.32 -17.50 8.70
CA ARG A 247 -22.01 -18.06 10.02
C ARG A 247 -20.59 -17.69 10.43
N PRO A 248 -20.29 -16.40 10.70
CA PRO A 248 -19.01 -16.03 11.30
C PRO A 248 -18.94 -16.53 12.75
N TYR A 249 -17.80 -17.06 13.18
CA TYR A 249 -17.57 -17.53 14.56
C TYR A 249 -16.09 -17.46 14.96
N VAL A 250 -15.80 -17.57 16.25
CA VAL A 250 -14.44 -17.78 16.76
C VAL A 250 -14.17 -19.29 16.79
N PRO A 251 -13.14 -19.81 16.11
CA PRO A 251 -12.89 -21.25 16.07
C PRO A 251 -12.43 -21.79 17.42
N ASP A 252 -12.87 -23.00 17.78
CA ASP A 252 -12.47 -23.71 19.01
C ASP A 252 -11.06 -24.36 18.90
N GLY A 253 -10.30 -24.03 17.86
CA GLY A 253 -9.00 -24.65 17.56
C GLY A 253 -8.22 -23.91 16.47
N PRO A 254 -7.02 -24.39 16.13
CA PRO A 254 -6.18 -23.73 15.13
C PRO A 254 -6.81 -23.84 13.73
N MET A 255 -6.84 -22.71 13.01
CA MET A 255 -7.19 -22.69 11.59
C MET A 255 -6.06 -23.31 10.77
N LYS A 256 -6.41 -24.00 9.67
CA LYS A 256 -5.44 -24.45 8.67
C LYS A 256 -5.38 -23.41 7.55
N ILE A 257 -4.18 -22.95 7.24
CA ILE A 257 -3.94 -21.96 6.19
C ILE A 257 -3.17 -22.65 5.08
N GLY A 258 -3.75 -22.65 3.87
CA GLY A 258 -3.10 -23.16 2.68
C GLY A 258 -1.93 -22.28 2.24
N THR A 259 -1.10 -22.81 1.33
CA THR A 259 0.02 -22.06 0.75
C THR A 259 -0.49 -20.76 0.10
N PRO A 260 0.13 -19.61 0.38
CA PRO A 260 -0.27 -18.35 -0.22
C PRO A 260 -0.07 -18.35 -1.73
N VAL A 261 -1.07 -17.85 -2.46
CA VAL A 261 -0.95 -17.49 -3.88
C VAL A 261 -0.68 -15.99 -3.94
N ARG A 262 0.49 -15.61 -4.46
CA ARG A 262 0.89 -14.21 -4.58
C ARG A 262 0.83 -13.76 -6.04
N SER A 263 0.29 -12.57 -6.25
CA SER A 263 0.32 -11.91 -7.55
C SER A 263 0.60 -10.42 -7.40
N ARG A 264 0.91 -9.78 -8.53
CA ARG A 264 1.20 -8.35 -8.61
C ARG A 264 0.39 -7.75 -9.74
N ASP A 265 -0.08 -6.52 -9.55
CA ASP A 265 -0.70 -5.73 -10.61
C ASP A 265 -0.35 -4.25 -10.44
N ILE A 266 -0.97 -3.40 -11.26
CA ILE A 266 -0.83 -1.95 -11.23
C ILE A 266 -2.22 -1.34 -11.05
N VAL A 267 -2.40 -0.61 -9.95
CA VAL A 267 -3.62 0.13 -9.62
C VAL A 267 -3.25 1.58 -9.36
N ALA A 268 -4.01 2.53 -9.91
CA ALA A 268 -3.72 3.97 -9.80
C ALA A 268 -2.30 4.37 -10.27
N GLY A 269 -1.72 3.63 -11.24
CA GLY A 269 -0.34 3.84 -11.68
C GLY A 269 0.72 3.42 -10.65
N ARG A 270 0.35 2.59 -9.67
CA ARG A 270 1.22 2.12 -8.58
C ARG A 270 1.20 0.59 -8.49
N PRO A 271 2.32 -0.05 -8.08
CA PRO A 271 2.33 -1.48 -7.86
C PRO A 271 1.41 -1.84 -6.70
N ILE A 272 0.57 -2.84 -6.90
CA ILE A 272 -0.22 -3.46 -5.85
C ILE A 272 0.19 -4.93 -5.75
N ASN A 273 0.54 -5.37 -4.54
CA ASN A 273 0.79 -6.78 -4.27
C ASN A 273 -0.51 -7.40 -3.76
N LYS A 274 -0.84 -8.60 -4.23
CA LYS A 274 -1.95 -9.42 -3.73
C LYS A 274 -1.40 -10.69 -3.12
N THR A 275 -1.91 -11.05 -1.95
CA THR A 275 -1.73 -12.37 -1.35
C THR A 275 -3.10 -12.96 -1.06
N GLN A 276 -3.28 -14.22 -1.46
CA GLN A 276 -4.50 -14.98 -1.28
C GLN A 276 -4.21 -16.29 -0.55
N TRP A 277 -5.04 -16.61 0.44
CA TRP A 277 -4.98 -17.87 1.17
C TRP A 277 -6.32 -18.59 1.09
N GLN A 278 -6.28 -19.91 1.01
CA GLN A 278 -7.41 -20.76 1.32
C GLN A 278 -7.33 -21.14 2.80
N VAL A 279 -8.36 -20.82 3.57
CA VAL A 279 -8.38 -21.04 5.03
C VAL A 279 -9.49 -22.02 5.37
N THR A 280 -9.14 -23.06 6.12
CA THR A 280 -10.07 -24.06 6.65
C THR A 280 -10.16 -23.92 8.16
N CYS A 281 -11.32 -23.53 8.66
CA CYS A 281 -11.56 -23.35 10.10
C CYS A 281 -11.86 -24.67 10.80
N LYS A 282 -12.75 -25.47 10.18
CA LYS A 282 -13.05 -26.86 10.54
C LYS A 282 -13.44 -27.60 9.26
N PRO A 283 -13.49 -28.94 9.26
CA PRO A 283 -13.90 -29.69 8.07
C PRO A 283 -15.25 -29.20 7.53
N GLY A 284 -15.27 -28.77 6.27
CA GLY A 284 -16.45 -28.22 5.58
C GLY A 284 -16.63 -26.70 5.68
N ASP A 285 -15.86 -26.02 6.53
CA ASP A 285 -15.90 -24.57 6.70
C ASP A 285 -14.63 -23.95 6.14
N GLU A 286 -14.69 -23.62 4.85
CA GLU A 286 -13.58 -23.01 4.13
C GLU A 286 -13.98 -21.65 3.57
N PHE A 287 -12.98 -20.77 3.47
CA PHE A 287 -13.15 -19.48 2.85
C PHE A 287 -11.82 -19.00 2.25
N THR A 288 -11.92 -18.03 1.34
CA THR A 288 -10.76 -17.37 0.76
C THR A 288 -10.48 -16.06 1.49
N ALA A 289 -9.26 -15.90 2.00
CA ALA A 289 -8.73 -14.63 2.50
C ALA A 289 -7.90 -13.97 1.40
N GLN A 290 -8.17 -12.70 1.12
CA GLN A 290 -7.44 -11.93 0.11
C GLN A 290 -7.00 -10.60 0.69
N LEU A 291 -5.72 -10.27 0.52
CA LEU A 291 -5.13 -9.01 0.94
C LEU A 291 -4.39 -8.39 -0.23
N TRP A 292 -4.71 -7.13 -0.52
CA TRP A 292 -3.97 -6.29 -1.45
C TRP A 292 -3.26 -5.19 -0.66
N GLY A 293 -2.06 -4.82 -1.08
CA GLY A 293 -1.31 -3.73 -0.45
C GLY A 293 -0.54 -2.89 -1.45
N LEU A 294 -0.80 -1.58 -1.39
CA LEU A 294 0.03 -0.52 -1.96
C LEU A 294 1.04 -0.09 -0.89
N LYS A 295 2.09 -0.90 -0.68
CA LYS A 295 3.01 -0.78 0.46
C LYS A 295 3.59 0.62 0.63
N THR A 296 4.00 1.26 -0.46
CA THR A 296 4.57 2.62 -0.41
C THR A 296 3.57 3.65 0.09
N ASP A 297 2.29 3.46 -0.18
CA ASP A 297 1.21 4.37 0.22
C ASP A 297 0.56 4.00 1.56
N GLN A 298 0.93 2.85 2.12
CA GLN A 298 0.34 2.24 3.32
C GLN A 298 -1.19 2.14 3.21
N VAL A 299 -1.65 1.72 2.03
CA VAL A 299 -3.07 1.43 1.74
C VAL A 299 -3.22 -0.05 1.50
N PHE A 300 -4.15 -0.66 2.22
CA PHE A 300 -4.42 -2.09 2.16
C PHE A 300 -5.91 -2.31 1.95
N ILE A 301 -6.23 -3.31 1.13
CA ILE A 301 -7.59 -3.72 0.86
C ILE A 301 -7.68 -5.19 1.23
N ALA A 302 -8.66 -5.57 2.04
CA ALA A 302 -8.82 -6.95 2.46
C ALA A 302 -10.26 -7.43 2.26
N ALA A 303 -10.39 -8.66 1.78
CA ALA A 303 -11.67 -9.34 1.61
C ALA A 303 -11.52 -10.79 2.09
N ASN A 304 -12.12 -11.09 3.25
CA ASN A 304 -12.01 -12.40 3.89
C ASN A 304 -13.36 -13.07 3.90
N GLY A 305 -13.51 -14.18 3.19
CA GLY A 305 -14.78 -14.91 3.10
C GLY A 305 -15.88 -14.21 2.30
N LEU A 306 -15.50 -13.18 1.54
CA LEU A 306 -16.38 -12.55 0.55
C LEU A 306 -16.78 -13.59 -0.50
N LYS A 307 -18.08 -13.72 -0.74
CA LYS A 307 -18.58 -14.70 -1.70
C LYS A 307 -18.07 -14.49 -3.14
N PRO A 308 -18.01 -15.56 -3.95
CA PRO A 308 -17.60 -15.49 -5.35
C PRO A 308 -18.41 -14.50 -6.20
N GLU A 309 -19.72 -14.39 -6.01
CA GLU A 309 -20.56 -13.47 -6.80
C GLU A 309 -20.21 -11.99 -6.62
N TYR A 310 -19.50 -11.62 -5.56
CA TYR A 310 -19.08 -10.25 -5.26
C TYR A 310 -17.64 -9.92 -5.72
N GLN A 311 -16.92 -10.88 -6.33
CA GLN A 311 -15.53 -10.67 -6.72
C GLN A 311 -15.38 -9.60 -7.82
N SER A 312 -16.32 -9.52 -8.77
CA SER A 312 -16.31 -8.48 -9.81
C SER A 312 -16.47 -7.07 -9.22
N ALA A 313 -17.30 -6.92 -8.19
CA ALA A 313 -17.49 -5.67 -7.48
C ALA A 313 -16.26 -5.28 -6.66
N LEU A 314 -15.58 -6.24 -6.03
CA LEU A 314 -14.28 -6.02 -5.36
C LEU A 314 -13.21 -5.55 -6.37
N VAL A 315 -13.09 -6.20 -7.53
CA VAL A 315 -12.19 -5.76 -8.60
C VAL A 315 -12.55 -4.35 -9.06
N SER A 316 -13.84 -4.04 -9.24
CA SER A 316 -14.27 -2.68 -9.59
C SER A 316 -13.91 -1.63 -8.53
N ILE A 317 -13.88 -1.98 -7.23
CA ILE A 317 -13.38 -1.08 -6.18
C ILE A 317 -11.89 -0.83 -6.39
N LEU A 318 -11.10 -1.91 -6.58
CA LEU A 318 -9.65 -1.82 -6.80
C LEU A 318 -9.30 -0.98 -8.04
N ASP A 319 -9.97 -1.22 -9.16
CA ASP A 319 -9.72 -0.53 -10.43
C ASP A 319 -10.02 0.97 -10.38
N THR A 320 -10.85 1.39 -9.42
CA THR A 320 -11.25 2.79 -9.24
C THR A 320 -10.50 3.50 -8.12
N ILE A 321 -9.55 2.82 -7.47
CA ILE A 321 -8.68 3.45 -6.48
C ILE A 321 -7.89 4.57 -7.14
N ASP A 322 -7.92 5.75 -6.52
CA ASP A 322 -7.12 6.90 -6.88
C ASP A 322 -6.44 7.46 -5.61
N LEU A 323 -5.13 7.64 -5.72
CA LEU A 323 -4.22 8.10 -4.66
C LEU A 323 -3.59 9.46 -4.99
N SER A 324 -4.06 10.15 -6.03
CA SER A 324 -3.52 11.43 -6.50
C SER A 324 -3.51 12.54 -5.44
N GLY A 325 -4.48 12.52 -4.51
CA GLY A 325 -4.58 13.47 -3.41
C GLY A 325 -3.90 13.04 -2.11
N ARG A 326 -3.20 11.89 -2.12
CA ARG A 326 -2.61 11.30 -0.93
C ARG A 326 -1.10 11.56 -0.91
N GLN A 327 -0.60 12.08 0.20
CA GLN A 327 0.81 11.99 0.55
C GLN A 327 1.02 10.70 1.34
N ALA A 328 1.87 9.81 0.83
CA ALA A 328 2.26 8.62 1.57
C ALA A 328 2.90 9.04 2.92
N PRO A 329 2.72 8.26 4.00
CA PRO A 329 3.47 8.49 5.22
C PRO A 329 4.96 8.52 4.87
N PRO A 330 5.75 9.41 5.50
CA PRO A 330 7.19 9.40 5.31
C PRO A 330 7.69 7.99 5.61
N ALA A 331 8.37 7.38 4.63
CA ALA A 331 8.96 6.08 4.84
C ALA A 331 9.85 6.17 6.08
N ALA A 332 9.67 5.25 7.05
CA ALA A 332 10.44 5.25 8.29
C ALA A 332 11.97 5.22 8.03
N THR A 333 12.37 4.79 6.84
CA THR A 333 13.73 4.91 6.34
C THR A 333 13.95 6.30 5.73
N GLY A 334 14.65 7.17 6.46
CA GLY A 334 15.29 8.35 5.89
C GLY A 334 16.32 7.96 4.85
N GLN A 335 15.87 7.65 3.63
CA GLN A 335 16.73 7.29 2.52
C GLN A 335 17.71 8.44 2.27
N ALA A 336 19.00 8.17 2.45
CA ALA A 336 20.04 9.16 2.24
C ALA A 336 20.30 9.42 0.75
N VAL A 337 19.87 8.50 -0.11
CA VAL A 337 20.00 8.61 -1.57
C VAL A 337 18.61 8.46 -2.23
N ALA A 338 18.17 9.48 -2.94
CA ALA A 338 17.01 9.40 -3.82
C ALA A 338 17.38 8.67 -5.11
N VAL A 339 16.50 7.74 -5.55
CA VAL A 339 16.68 6.96 -6.78
C VAL A 339 15.53 7.27 -7.74
N THR A 340 15.85 7.80 -8.92
CA THR A 340 14.88 8.04 -10.00
C THR A 340 15.25 7.20 -11.22
N VAL A 341 14.26 6.86 -12.04
CA VAL A 341 14.46 6.08 -13.26
C VAL A 341 13.74 6.77 -14.40
N ASP A 342 14.42 6.86 -15.53
CA ASP A 342 13.96 7.49 -16.76
C ASP A 342 14.02 6.48 -17.91
N GLY A 343 13.03 6.47 -18.80
CA GLY A 343 12.92 5.49 -19.89
C GLY A 343 12.23 4.17 -19.50
N LEU A 344 11.89 4.00 -18.21
CA LEU A 344 11.06 2.91 -17.71
C LEU A 344 9.95 3.46 -16.80
N GLY A 345 8.70 3.43 -17.27
CA GLY A 345 7.53 3.92 -16.54
C GLY A 345 6.68 2.80 -15.93
N THR A 346 5.90 3.13 -14.91
CA THR A 346 4.88 2.21 -14.36
C THR A 346 3.93 1.79 -15.48
N GLY A 347 3.78 0.48 -15.69
CA GLY A 347 2.87 -0.10 -16.67
C GLY A 347 3.38 -0.08 -18.11
N GLN A 348 4.60 0.42 -18.35
CA GLN A 348 5.23 0.35 -19.65
C GLN A 348 5.31 -1.09 -20.14
N LEU A 349 5.01 -1.29 -21.42
CA LEU A 349 5.07 -2.61 -22.04
C LEU A 349 6.53 -2.98 -22.32
N VAL A 350 6.94 -4.15 -21.85
CA VAL A 350 8.25 -4.75 -22.10
C VAL A 350 8.03 -6.06 -22.88
N PRO A 351 8.47 -6.15 -24.13
CA PRO A 351 8.31 -7.38 -24.90
C PRO A 351 9.27 -8.46 -24.41
N ASN A 352 8.85 -9.72 -24.49
CA ASN A 352 9.65 -10.90 -24.14
C ASN A 352 10.35 -11.54 -25.37
N ASP A 353 10.56 -10.76 -26.44
CA ASP A 353 11.10 -11.21 -27.74
C ASP A 353 12.63 -11.05 -27.88
N GLY A 354 13.33 -10.75 -26.78
CA GLY A 354 14.77 -10.45 -26.78
C GLY A 354 15.14 -9.02 -27.17
N SER A 355 14.17 -8.16 -27.51
CA SER A 355 14.43 -6.75 -27.82
C SER A 355 14.95 -5.98 -26.59
N PRO A 356 16.02 -5.18 -26.72
CA PRO A 356 16.54 -4.40 -25.61
C PRO A 356 15.63 -3.22 -25.26
N VAL A 357 15.26 -3.10 -23.99
CA VAL A 357 14.62 -1.91 -23.41
C VAL A 357 15.66 -1.15 -22.61
N ALA A 358 16.03 0.04 -23.10
CA ALA A 358 17.01 0.91 -22.47
C ALA A 358 16.35 1.90 -21.50
N PHE A 359 17.00 2.16 -20.38
CA PHE A 359 16.57 3.14 -19.37
C PHE A 359 17.79 3.67 -18.60
N SER A 360 17.60 4.70 -17.80
CA SER A 360 18.66 5.25 -16.94
C SER A 360 18.17 5.41 -15.52
N VAL A 361 19.07 5.20 -14.55
CA VAL A 361 18.81 5.39 -13.14
C VAL A 361 19.70 6.53 -12.63
N THR A 362 19.09 7.51 -11.97
CA THR A 362 19.80 8.61 -11.33
C THR A 362 19.77 8.43 -9.81
N PHE A 363 20.95 8.47 -9.21
CA PHE A 363 21.18 8.36 -7.77
C PHE A 363 21.60 9.74 -7.25
N LYS A 364 20.82 10.33 -6.36
CA LYS A 364 21.09 11.65 -5.79
C LYS A 364 21.22 11.58 -4.28
N ASN A 365 22.34 12.01 -3.72
CA ASN A 365 22.49 12.11 -2.28
C ASN A 365 21.69 13.30 -1.75
N THR A 366 20.64 12.99 -0.99
CA THR A 366 19.73 13.97 -0.37
C THR A 366 20.10 14.26 1.09
N GLY A 367 21.07 13.51 1.64
CA GLY A 367 21.58 13.70 2.99
C GLY A 367 22.79 14.63 3.07
N GLN A 368 23.41 14.66 4.24
CA GLN A 368 24.64 15.42 4.53
C GLN A 368 25.89 14.55 4.61
N THR A 369 25.73 13.22 4.57
CA THR A 369 26.83 12.25 4.64
C THR A 369 27.47 12.11 3.27
N ASN A 370 28.79 12.25 3.19
CA ASN A 370 29.54 11.90 1.99
C ASN A 370 29.70 10.38 1.89
N PHE A 371 29.25 9.78 0.78
CA PHE A 371 29.43 8.35 0.52
C PHE A 371 30.65 8.13 -0.35
N SER A 372 31.69 7.49 0.18
CA SER A 372 32.91 7.20 -0.60
C SER A 372 32.70 6.12 -1.66
N SER A 373 31.70 5.25 -1.48
CA SER A 373 31.36 4.19 -2.41
C SER A 373 29.87 3.83 -2.31
N VAL A 374 29.13 4.10 -3.38
CA VAL A 374 27.75 3.67 -3.62
C VAL A 374 27.76 2.67 -4.76
N VAL A 375 27.24 1.48 -4.52
CA VAL A 375 27.11 0.44 -5.53
C VAL A 375 25.71 0.50 -6.12
N PRO A 376 25.59 0.83 -7.43
CA PRO A 376 24.30 0.80 -8.08
C PRO A 376 23.93 -0.64 -8.40
N GLN A 377 22.72 -1.04 -8.01
CA GLN A 377 22.18 -2.37 -8.31
C GLN A 377 20.83 -2.23 -8.99
N VAL A 378 20.64 -2.91 -10.12
CA VAL A 378 19.36 -2.98 -10.83
C VAL A 378 19.07 -4.43 -11.16
N TYR A 379 17.87 -4.89 -10.85
CA TYR A 379 17.40 -6.26 -11.12
C TYR A 379 15.90 -6.28 -11.36
N ALA A 380 15.41 -7.36 -11.95
CA ALA A 380 14.00 -7.68 -12.08
C ALA A 380 13.60 -8.71 -11.02
N GLU A 381 12.47 -8.49 -10.38
CA GLU A 381 11.91 -9.41 -9.40
C GLU A 381 11.03 -10.46 -10.07
N ALA A 382 11.08 -11.70 -9.57
CA ALA A 382 10.18 -12.75 -10.02
C ALA A 382 8.71 -12.32 -9.90
N TYR A 383 7.93 -12.68 -10.91
CA TYR A 383 6.49 -12.44 -10.96
C TYR A 383 5.75 -13.70 -11.41
N ALA A 384 4.42 -13.63 -11.49
CA ALA A 384 3.60 -14.79 -11.81
C ALA A 384 3.95 -15.44 -13.17
N GLY A 385 4.40 -14.64 -14.14
CA GLY A 385 4.79 -15.12 -15.48
C GLY A 385 6.22 -15.64 -15.59
N SER A 386 7.07 -15.46 -14.57
CA SER A 386 8.51 -15.80 -14.63
C SER A 386 8.91 -16.80 -13.54
N GLN A 387 8.16 -17.87 -13.34
CA GLN A 387 8.47 -18.82 -12.26
C GLN A 387 9.63 -19.75 -12.67
N PRO A 388 10.69 -19.92 -11.85
CA PRO A 388 10.91 -19.33 -10.51
C PRO A 388 11.65 -17.97 -10.53
N ALA A 389 12.24 -17.58 -11.66
CA ALA A 389 12.98 -16.33 -11.83
C ALA A 389 12.74 -15.70 -13.21
N VAL A 390 13.11 -14.42 -13.36
CA VAL A 390 13.05 -13.70 -14.64
C VAL A 390 14.16 -14.19 -15.57
N HIS A 391 13.84 -14.42 -16.84
CA HIS A 391 14.76 -14.98 -17.84
C HIS A 391 15.20 -13.92 -18.85
N GLY A 392 16.51 -13.66 -18.90
CA GLY A 392 17.08 -12.74 -19.89
C GLY A 392 18.40 -12.14 -19.47
N ALA A 393 18.63 -10.88 -19.88
CA ALA A 393 19.87 -10.18 -19.61
C ALA A 393 19.59 -8.77 -19.11
N MET A 394 20.31 -8.37 -18.06
CA MET A 394 20.44 -6.98 -17.63
C MET A 394 21.86 -6.54 -17.94
N GLU A 395 22.04 -5.35 -18.49
CA GLU A 395 23.37 -4.82 -18.82
C GLU A 395 23.47 -3.36 -18.36
N ARG A 396 24.63 -2.98 -17.84
CA ARG A 396 24.97 -1.59 -17.48
C ARG A 396 25.95 -1.01 -18.46
N GLN A 397 25.79 0.26 -18.81
CA GLN A 397 26.77 0.95 -19.64
C GLN A 397 27.94 1.49 -18.80
N ASP A 398 29.15 0.97 -19.04
CA ASP A 398 30.40 1.44 -18.49
C ASP A 398 31.24 2.08 -19.61
N GLY A 399 31.18 3.41 -19.73
CA GLY A 399 31.79 4.13 -20.85
C GLY A 399 31.14 3.74 -22.18
N ALA A 400 31.91 3.12 -23.08
CA ALA A 400 31.41 2.63 -24.37
C ALA A 400 30.96 1.17 -24.35
N THR A 401 31.23 0.43 -23.27
CA THR A 401 30.97 -1.01 -23.16
C THR A 401 29.71 -1.29 -22.35
N TRP A 402 28.98 -2.33 -22.73
CA TRP A 402 27.87 -2.88 -21.94
C TRP A 402 28.38 -4.04 -21.10
N THR A 403 28.31 -3.89 -19.78
CA THR A 403 28.73 -4.88 -18.80
C THR A 403 27.52 -5.70 -18.36
N PRO A 404 27.55 -7.04 -18.53
CA PRO A 404 26.48 -7.91 -18.07
C PRO A 404 26.28 -7.83 -16.56
N LEU A 405 25.02 -7.86 -16.14
CA LEU A 405 24.55 -7.97 -14.77
C LEU A 405 23.61 -9.17 -14.66
N ASP A 406 23.46 -9.70 -13.44
CA ASP A 406 22.38 -10.64 -13.15
C ASP A 406 21.04 -9.90 -13.27
N ILE A 407 20.12 -10.43 -14.09
CA ILE A 407 18.77 -9.87 -14.21
C ILE A 407 17.93 -10.23 -12.99
N ALA A 408 18.17 -11.38 -12.37
CA ALA A 408 17.52 -11.74 -11.13
C ALA A 408 18.17 -11.02 -9.95
N GLN A 409 17.44 -10.90 -8.84
CA GLN A 409 18.04 -10.42 -7.61
C GLN A 409 19.23 -11.33 -7.26
N PRO A 410 20.45 -10.79 -7.09
CA PRO A 410 21.57 -11.63 -6.71
C PRO A 410 21.22 -12.33 -5.40
N ALA A 411 21.48 -13.64 -5.35
CA ALA A 411 21.40 -14.40 -4.11
C ALA A 411 22.18 -13.67 -3.01
N ALA A 412 21.93 -13.99 -1.73
CA ALA A 412 22.44 -13.28 -0.54
C ALA A 412 23.98 -13.10 -0.41
N GLY A 413 24.76 -13.40 -1.46
CA GLY A 413 26.15 -13.03 -1.63
C GLY A 413 26.38 -11.54 -1.95
N LYS A 414 27.66 -11.19 -2.10
CA LYS A 414 28.08 -9.81 -2.36
C LYS A 414 27.67 -9.41 -3.78
N PRO A 415 26.93 -8.30 -3.99
CA PRO A 415 26.71 -7.76 -5.32
C PRO A 415 28.06 -7.38 -5.92
N ALA A 416 28.16 -7.46 -7.23
CA ALA A 416 29.35 -7.00 -7.93
C ALA A 416 29.61 -5.52 -7.56
N THR A 417 30.84 -5.22 -7.13
CA THR A 417 31.27 -3.85 -6.81
C THR A 417 31.63 -3.05 -8.06
N ALA A 418 31.55 -3.67 -9.25
CA ALA A 418 31.75 -3.00 -10.52
C ALA A 418 30.83 -1.78 -10.61
N GLY A 419 31.35 -0.66 -11.10
CA GLY A 419 30.59 0.58 -11.28
C GLY A 419 30.19 1.30 -9.99
N ALA A 420 30.83 0.99 -8.86
CA ALA A 420 30.71 1.81 -7.66
C ALA A 420 31.22 3.24 -7.91
N PHE A 421 30.60 4.23 -7.26
CA PHE A 421 31.00 5.63 -7.37
C PHE A 421 30.88 6.36 -6.03
N ALA A 422 31.70 7.40 -5.84
CA ALA A 422 31.53 8.31 -4.71
C ALA A 422 30.33 9.25 -4.96
N LEU A 423 29.61 9.60 -3.89
CA LEU A 423 28.42 10.44 -3.96
C LEU A 423 28.40 11.44 -2.79
N ALA A 424 28.92 12.63 -3.04
CA ALA A 424 28.92 13.74 -2.07
C ALA A 424 27.52 14.32 -1.82
N PRO A 425 27.29 15.04 -0.71
CA PRO A 425 26.00 15.69 -0.44
C PRO A 425 25.52 16.55 -1.62
N GLY A 426 24.27 16.34 -2.06
CA GLY A 426 23.68 17.04 -3.20
C GLY A 426 24.12 16.55 -4.58
N GLN A 427 25.18 15.74 -4.68
CA GLN A 427 25.66 15.19 -5.95
C GLN A 427 24.66 14.17 -6.53
N SER A 428 24.61 14.10 -7.86
CA SER A 428 23.84 13.10 -8.60
C SER A 428 24.73 12.36 -9.59
N VAL A 429 24.50 11.05 -9.75
CA VAL A 429 25.15 10.21 -10.76
C VAL A 429 24.07 9.44 -11.53
N THR A 430 24.12 9.50 -12.86
CA THR A 430 23.19 8.79 -13.73
C THR A 430 23.91 7.65 -14.43
N VAL A 431 23.31 6.46 -14.36
CA VAL A 431 23.83 5.23 -14.93
C VAL A 431 22.82 4.68 -15.94
N LYS A 432 23.30 4.28 -17.13
CA LYS A 432 22.44 3.72 -18.18
C LYS A 432 22.41 2.19 -18.09
N TYR A 433 21.22 1.65 -18.34
CA TYR A 433 20.94 0.22 -18.32
C TYR A 433 20.16 -0.17 -19.57
N ARG A 434 20.20 -1.46 -19.89
CA ARG A 434 19.25 -2.08 -20.79
C ARG A 434 18.89 -3.47 -20.29
N MET A 435 17.64 -3.87 -20.48
CA MET A 435 17.18 -5.22 -20.19
C MET A 435 16.66 -5.88 -21.46
N LYS A 436 16.81 -7.20 -21.54
CA LYS A 436 16.18 -8.07 -22.54
C LYS A 436 15.50 -9.19 -21.80
N LEU A 437 14.24 -9.45 -22.12
CA LEU A 437 13.50 -10.62 -21.64
C LEU A 437 13.43 -11.67 -22.74
N THR A 438 13.31 -12.94 -22.35
CA THR A 438 13.21 -14.07 -23.30
C THR A 438 11.78 -14.63 -23.34
N GLY A 439 11.47 -15.43 -24.36
CA GLY A 439 10.15 -16.03 -24.53
C GLY A 439 9.74 -17.02 -23.43
N GLU A 440 10.63 -17.33 -22.49
CA GLU A 440 10.33 -18.14 -21.29
C GLU A 440 9.48 -17.37 -20.27
N ASP A 441 9.54 -16.03 -20.30
CA ASP A 441 8.76 -15.18 -19.42
C ASP A 441 7.37 -14.90 -19.99
N GLY A 442 6.32 -15.27 -19.26
CA GLY A 442 4.93 -15.04 -19.63
C GLY A 442 4.43 -13.61 -19.35
N VAL A 443 3.18 -13.33 -19.74
CA VAL A 443 2.52 -12.05 -19.42
C VAL A 443 2.42 -11.81 -17.92
N GLY A 444 2.52 -10.54 -17.49
CA GLY A 444 2.33 -10.17 -16.09
C GLY A 444 2.91 -8.81 -15.74
N VAL A 445 2.91 -8.48 -14.45
CA VAL A 445 3.53 -7.27 -13.92
C VAL A 445 4.85 -7.62 -13.25
N MET A 446 5.95 -7.21 -13.87
CA MET A 446 7.32 -7.45 -13.42
C MET A 446 7.89 -6.19 -12.77
N PRO A 447 8.30 -6.22 -11.50
CA PRO A 447 9.00 -5.09 -10.91
C PRO A 447 10.47 -5.05 -11.32
N VAL A 448 10.93 -3.88 -11.76
CA VAL A 448 12.34 -3.57 -11.94
C VAL A 448 12.77 -2.67 -10.79
N THR A 449 13.68 -3.18 -9.96
CA THR A 449 14.12 -2.53 -8.73
C THR A 449 15.54 -2.01 -8.89
N ALA A 450 15.71 -0.72 -8.60
CA ALA A 450 16.98 -0.02 -8.55
C ALA A 450 17.32 0.36 -7.11
N ASN A 451 18.50 -0.05 -6.65
CA ASN A 451 19.02 0.18 -5.31
C ASN A 451 20.32 0.98 -5.37
N ALA A 452 20.48 1.90 -4.43
CA ALA A 452 21.76 2.45 -4.01
C ALA A 452 22.21 1.68 -2.77
N LEU A 453 23.27 0.88 -2.89
CA LEU A 453 23.80 0.10 -1.78
C LEU A 453 25.10 0.69 -1.26
N MET A 454 25.28 0.66 0.06
CA MET A 454 26.57 0.87 0.70
C MET A 454 27.14 -0.49 1.12
N ILE A 455 28.42 -0.70 0.81
CA ILE A 455 29.17 -1.87 1.27
C ILE A 455 29.98 -1.44 2.50
N PRO A 456 29.58 -1.79 3.72
CA PRO A 456 30.46 -1.59 4.87
C PRO A 456 31.67 -2.52 4.77
N ASP A 457 32.81 -2.12 5.34
CA ASP A 457 34.02 -2.96 5.39
C ASP A 457 33.74 -4.33 6.02
N GLN A 458 32.79 -4.37 6.96
CA GLN A 458 32.29 -5.56 7.63
C GLN A 458 30.77 -5.45 7.77
N GLY A 459 30.02 -6.47 7.31
CA GLY A 459 28.57 -6.56 7.51
C GLY A 459 27.74 -6.69 6.23
N PRO A 460 26.39 -6.76 6.37
CA PRO A 460 25.48 -6.81 5.24
C PRO A 460 25.40 -5.46 4.53
N PHE A 461 24.96 -5.47 3.28
CA PHE A 461 24.69 -4.25 2.51
C PHE A 461 23.61 -3.42 3.18
N THR A 462 23.83 -2.12 3.23
CA THR A 462 22.82 -1.17 3.67
C THR A 462 22.23 -0.48 2.44
N ALA A 463 20.92 -0.60 2.25
CA ALA A 463 20.23 0.17 1.21
C ALA A 463 20.18 1.66 1.64
N LEU A 464 20.82 2.51 0.84
CA LEU A 464 20.77 3.98 1.01
C LEU A 464 19.54 4.59 0.34
N GLY A 465 19.02 3.90 -0.68
CA GLY A 465 17.89 4.32 -1.50
C GLY A 465 17.38 3.17 -2.36
N THR A 466 16.07 3.11 -2.57
CA THR A 466 15.44 2.06 -3.38
C THR A 466 14.28 2.65 -4.18
N ARG A 467 14.19 2.25 -5.45
CA ARG A 467 13.07 2.55 -6.34
C ARG A 467 12.67 1.30 -7.11
N SER A 468 11.42 0.89 -6.97
CA SER A 468 10.82 -0.21 -7.74
C SER A 468 9.84 0.33 -8.77
N ILE A 469 9.90 -0.17 -10.01
CA ILE A 469 9.05 0.23 -11.13
C ILE A 469 8.36 -1.00 -11.70
N PRO A 470 7.03 -1.12 -11.54
CA PRO A 470 6.30 -2.23 -12.13
C PRO A 470 6.11 -1.99 -13.63
N VAL A 471 6.56 -2.91 -14.47
CA VAL A 471 6.34 -2.91 -15.92
C VAL A 471 5.42 -4.05 -16.33
N ARG A 472 4.75 -3.95 -17.48
CA ARG A 472 3.90 -5.02 -18.02
C ARG A 472 4.66 -5.83 -19.06
N VAL A 473 4.88 -7.10 -18.80
CA VAL A 473 5.48 -8.02 -19.77
C VAL A 473 4.41 -8.45 -20.77
N VAL A 474 4.72 -8.33 -22.05
CA VAL A 474 3.84 -8.72 -23.15
C VAL A 474 4.52 -9.77 -24.02
N VAL A 475 3.74 -10.76 -24.44
CA VAL A 475 4.18 -11.81 -25.37
C VAL A 475 4.15 -11.25 -26.79
N LYS A 476 5.22 -11.42 -27.55
CA LYS A 476 5.31 -11.04 -28.96
C LYS A 476 5.69 -12.21 -29.85
#